data_AF-Q5BMM8-F1
#
_entry.id   AF-Q5BMM8-F1
#
_cell.length_a   1.000
_cell.length_b   1.000
_cell.length_c   1.000
_cell.angle_alpha   90.00
_cell.angle_beta   90.00
_cell.angle_gamma   90.00
#
_symmetry.space_group_name_H-M   'P 1'
#
loop_
_entity.id
_entity.type
_entity.pdbx_description
1 polymer ?
#
loop_
_entity_poly.entity_id
_entity_poly.type
_entity_poly.pdbx_seq_one_letter_code
_entity_poly.pdbx_strand_id
1 'polypeptide(L)'
;YHVIDANSPLYDLAPSDLHHHQDLEIIVILEGVVETTGITTQARTSYLADEILWGQRFVPIVAEEDGRYSVDYSKFGNTIKVPTPLCTARQLDEDRSL
;
A
#
# COMPACT_ATOMS: atom_id res chain seq x y z
N TYR A 1 6.42 -1.87 1.99
CA TYR A 1 5.70 -0.66 1.59
C TYR A 1 6.62 0.15 0.69
N HIS A 2 6.07 1.03 -0.15
CA HIS A 2 6.86 1.93 -1.00
C HIS A 2 6.97 3.29 -0.31
N VAL A 3 8.19 3.84 -0.22
CA VAL A 3 8.43 5.19 0.31
C VAL A 3 8.25 6.17 -0.85
N ILE A 4 7.36 7.14 -0.69
CA ILE A 4 7.18 8.21 -1.66
C ILE A 4 8.15 9.34 -1.28
N ASP A 5 9.30 9.37 -1.94
CA ASP A 5 10.29 10.44 -1.86
C ASP A 5 10.42 11.16 -3.22
N ALA A 6 11.35 12.12 -3.33
CA ALA A 6 11.56 12.91 -4.55
C ALA A 6 11.92 12.10 -5.81
N ASN A 7 12.34 10.85 -5.67
CA ASN A 7 12.64 9.96 -6.80
C ASN A 7 11.43 9.08 -7.19
N SER A 8 10.35 9.14 -6.42
CA SER A 8 9.14 8.36 -6.68
C SER A 8 8.31 8.99 -7.81
N PRO A 9 7.75 8.18 -8.73
CA PRO A 9 6.77 8.69 -9.71
C PRO A 9 5.48 9.19 -9.07
N LEU A 10 5.25 8.89 -7.79
CA LEU A 10 4.07 9.31 -7.03
C LEU A 10 4.32 10.58 -6.19
N TYR A 11 5.48 11.22 -6.33
CA TYR A 11 5.88 12.35 -5.47
C TYR A 11 4.92 13.55 -5.55
N ASP A 12 4.32 13.74 -6.73
CA ASP A 12 3.34 14.79 -7.03
C ASP A 12 1.88 14.34 -6.94
N LEU A 13 1.63 13.09 -6.55
CA LEU A 13 0.27 12.56 -6.46
C LEU A 13 -0.49 13.20 -5.29
N ALA A 14 -1.60 13.86 -5.59
CA ALA A 14 -2.47 14.45 -4.58
C ALA A 14 -3.60 13.49 -4.18
N PRO A 15 -4.17 13.61 -2.97
CA PRO A 15 -5.34 12.83 -2.57
C PRO A 15 -6.55 13.00 -3.51
N SER A 16 -6.69 14.18 -4.13
CA SER A 16 -7.75 14.49 -5.09
C SER A 16 -7.63 13.71 -6.40
N ASP A 17 -6.43 13.24 -6.72
CA ASP A 17 -6.13 12.53 -7.97
C ASP A 17 -6.52 11.04 -7.89
N LEU A 18 -6.86 10.53 -6.70
CA LEU A 18 -7.27 9.16 -6.46
C LEU A 18 -8.78 8.97 -6.73
N HIS A 19 -9.19 9.25 -7.96
CA HIS A 19 -10.56 9.10 -8.43
C HIS A 19 -10.62 8.28 -9.73
N HIS A 20 -11.77 7.67 -10.00
CA HIS A 20 -11.97 6.71 -11.10
C HIS A 20 -11.55 7.19 -12.51
N HIS A 21 -11.55 8.51 -12.76
CA HIS A 21 -11.18 9.08 -14.05
C HIS A 21 -9.67 9.37 -14.23
N GLN A 22 -8.85 9.06 -13.22
CA GLN A 22 -7.40 9.27 -13.29
C GLN A 22 -6.74 8.10 -14.02
N ASP A 23 -5.81 8.40 -14.94
CA ASP A 23 -4.99 7.39 -15.60
C ASP A 23 -3.82 6.98 -14.70
N LEU A 24 -4.11 6.15 -13.69
CA LEU A 24 -3.14 5.60 -12.75
C LEU A 24 -3.50 4.15 -12.41
N GLU A 25 -2.52 3.27 -12.57
CA GLU A 25 -2.59 1.86 -12.18
C GLU A 25 -1.25 1.43 -11.58
N ILE A 26 -1.28 0.81 -10.39
CA ILE A 26 -0.09 0.22 -9.76
C ILE A 26 -0.13 -1.29 -9.97
N ILE A 27 0.76 -1.80 -10.81
CA ILE A 27 0.91 -3.24 -11.04
C ILE A 27 1.90 -3.82 -10.02
N VAL A 28 1.49 -4.87 -9.31
CA VAL A 28 2.31 -5.61 -8.35
C VAL A 28 2.53 -7.03 -8.88
N ILE A 29 3.81 -7.41 -8.97
CA ILE A 29 4.25 -8.73 -9.42
C ILE A 29 5.03 -9.38 -8.29
N LEU A 30 4.61 -10.58 -7.89
CA LEU A 30 5.31 -11.43 -6.93
C LEU A 30 5.80 -12.68 -7.64
N GLU A 31 7.11 -12.87 -7.67
CA GLU A 31 7.75 -14.09 -8.17
C GLU A 31 8.30 -14.90 -7.00
N GLY A 32 8.10 -16.21 -7.05
CA GLY A 32 8.56 -17.12 -6.01
C GLY A 32 8.67 -18.55 -6.51
N VAL A 33 9.50 -19.35 -5.84
CA VAL A 33 9.65 -20.77 -6.14
C VAL A 33 8.77 -21.57 -5.19
N VAL A 34 7.93 -22.45 -5.73
CA VAL A 34 7.09 -23.34 -4.92
C VAL A 34 7.98 -24.45 -4.34
N GLU A 35 8.13 -24.47 -3.02
CA GLU A 35 9.07 -25.37 -2.31
C GLU A 35 8.88 -26.85 -2.67
N THR A 36 7.62 -27.29 -2.79
CA THR A 36 7.29 -28.70 -3.05
C THR A 36 7.60 -29.17 -4.48
N THR A 37 7.69 -28.25 -5.44
CA THR A 37 7.87 -28.59 -6.87
C THR A 37 9.15 -28.04 -7.47
N GLY A 38 9.79 -27.04 -6.84
CA GLY A 38 10.94 -26.31 -7.37
C GLY A 38 10.59 -25.42 -8.57
N ILE A 39 9.30 -25.25 -8.90
CA ILE A 39 8.85 -24.47 -10.06
C ILE A 39 8.70 -23.00 -9.67
N THR A 40 9.27 -22.11 -10.47
CA THR A 40 9.05 -20.66 -10.36
C THR A 40 7.62 -20.32 -10.79
N THR A 41 6.89 -19.62 -9.93
CA THR A 41 5.54 -19.11 -10.13
C THR A 41 5.54 -17.59 -10.00
N GLN A 42 4.61 -16.96 -10.73
CA GLN A 42 4.37 -15.53 -10.67
C GLN A 42 2.90 -15.26 -10.34
N ALA A 43 2.65 -14.48 -9.30
CA ALA A 43 1.36 -13.89 -8.99
C ALA A 43 1.36 -12.40 -9.38
N ARG A 44 0.26 -11.91 -9.93
CA ARG A 44 0.10 -10.51 -10.34
C ARG A 44 -1.22 -9.96 -9.83
N THR A 45 -1.21 -8.70 -9.44
CA THR A 45 -2.40 -7.91 -9.12
C THR A 45 -2.15 -6.46 -9.53
N SER A 46 -3.19 -5.66 -9.66
CA SER A 46 -3.06 -4.23 -9.88
C SER A 46 -4.08 -3.45 -9.07
N TYR A 47 -3.79 -2.16 -8.85
CA TYR A 47 -4.65 -1.22 -8.15
C TYR A 47 -4.87 0.00 -9.02
N LEU A 48 -6.12 0.27 -9.38
CA LEU A 48 -6.55 1.50 -10.04
C LEU A 48 -6.56 2.67 -9.03
N ALA A 49 -6.63 3.90 -9.55
CA ALA A 49 -6.63 5.11 -8.73
C ALA A 49 -7.70 5.12 -7.63
N ASP A 50 -8.91 4.63 -7.91
CA ASP A 50 -10.03 4.58 -6.96
C ASP A 50 -9.97 3.41 -5.97
N GLU A 51 -9.09 2.44 -6.19
CA GLU A 51 -8.82 1.33 -5.26
C GLU A 51 -7.75 1.71 -4.22
N ILE A 52 -7.00 2.79 -4.46
CA ILE A 52 -5.97 3.30 -3.54
C ILE A 52 -6.62 4.28 -2.56
N LEU A 53 -6.63 3.91 -1.27
CA LEU A 53 -7.30 4.69 -0.24
C LEU A 53 -6.32 5.60 0.51
N TRP A 54 -6.43 6.92 0.30
CA TRP A 54 -5.64 7.91 1.04
C TRP A 54 -6.02 7.93 2.53
N GLY A 55 -5.02 8.12 3.40
CA GLY A 55 -5.23 8.29 4.84
C GLY A 55 -5.80 7.05 5.55
N GLN A 56 -5.59 5.87 4.98
CA GLN A 56 -5.98 4.59 5.56
C GLN A 56 -4.75 3.81 6.03
N ARG A 57 -4.90 3.03 7.10
CA ARG A 57 -3.89 2.10 7.59
C ARG A 57 -4.49 0.70 7.74
N PHE A 58 -3.77 -0.32 7.32
CA PHE A 58 -4.17 -1.72 7.55
C PHE A 58 -4.29 -2.02 9.04
N VAL A 59 -5.33 -2.77 9.40
CA VAL A 59 -5.52 -3.29 10.76
C VAL A 59 -4.49 -4.40 11.02
N PRO A 60 -3.87 -4.46 12.22
CA PRO A 60 -2.98 -5.56 12.57
C PRO A 60 -3.71 -6.92 12.50
N ILE A 61 -3.13 -7.88 11.80
CA ILE A 61 -3.70 -9.23 11.63
C ILE A 61 -2.96 -10.30 12.41
N VAL A 62 -1.77 -9.98 12.94
CA VAL A 62 -0.94 -10.90 13.71
C VAL A 62 -1.09 -10.56 15.19
N ALA A 63 -1.40 -11.58 15.99
CA ALA A 63 -1.43 -11.50 17.44
C ALA A 63 -0.59 -12.62 18.04
N GLU A 64 -0.11 -12.40 19.27
CA GLU A 64 0.49 -13.46 20.08
C GLU A 64 -0.56 -13.99 21.05
N GLU A 65 -0.83 -15.28 21.00
CA GLU A 65 -1.75 -15.99 21.88
C GLU A 65 -1.04 -17.26 22.38
N ASP A 66 -0.91 -17.38 23.71
CA ASP A 66 -0.26 -18.52 24.37
C ASP A 66 1.15 -18.86 23.84
N GLY A 67 1.96 -17.83 23.57
CA GLY A 67 3.33 -17.99 23.06
C GLY A 67 3.41 -18.46 21.61
N ARG A 68 2.31 -18.38 20.86
CA ARG A 68 2.24 -18.65 19.42
C ARG A 68 1.75 -17.42 18.68
N TYR A 69 2.26 -17.22 17.47
CA TYR A 69 1.72 -16.23 16.57
C TYR A 69 0.50 -16.78 15.84
N SER A 70 -0.64 -16.11 15.98
CA SER A 70 -1.87 -16.38 15.22
C SER A 70 -2.10 -15.28 14.18
N VAL A 71 -2.68 -15.65 13.03
CA VAL A 71 -2.97 -14.73 11.91
C VAL A 71 -4.46 -14.76 11.61
N ASP A 72 -5.14 -13.62 11.76
CA ASP A 72 -6.57 -13.46 11.47
C ASP A 72 -6.79 -12.95 10.04
N TYR A 73 -6.96 -13.89 9.09
CA TYR A 73 -7.19 -13.57 7.69
C TYR A 73 -8.52 -12.85 7.42
N SER A 74 -9.49 -12.86 8.36
CA SER A 74 -10.73 -12.08 8.19
C SER A 74 -10.48 -10.57 8.21
N LYS A 75 -9.32 -10.15 8.72
CA LYS A 75 -8.88 -8.75 8.78
C LYS A 75 -7.91 -8.36 7.66
N PHE A 76 -7.54 -9.28 6.76
CA PHE A 76 -6.44 -9.07 5.81
C PHE A 76 -6.57 -7.79 4.97
N GLY A 77 -7.77 -7.48 4.47
CA GLY A 77 -8.05 -6.27 3.70
C GLY A 77 -8.60 -5.10 4.53
N ASN A 78 -8.77 -5.26 5.85
CA ASN A 78 -9.43 -4.26 6.66
C ASN A 78 -8.51 -3.06 6.91
N THR A 79 -9.06 -1.86 6.75
CA THR A 79 -8.36 -0.60 6.95
C THR A 79 -9.12 0.31 7.91
N ILE A 80 -8.37 1.21 8.57
CA ILE A 80 -8.90 2.25 9.44
C ILE A 80 -8.39 3.62 9.01
N LYS A 81 -9.26 4.63 9.09
CA LYS A 81 -8.91 6.02 8.80
C LYS A 81 -7.96 6.52 9.87
N VAL A 82 -6.89 7.19 9.44
CA VAL A 82 -5.91 7.83 10.32
C VAL A 82 -5.68 9.28 9.90
N PRO A 83 -5.48 10.21 10.85
CA PRO A 83 -5.12 11.59 10.51
C PRO A 83 -3.87 11.61 9.61
N THR A 84 -4.06 12.07 8.37
CA THR A 84 -3.02 12.11 7.33
C THR A 84 -3.14 13.44 6.58
N PRO A 85 -2.03 14.15 6.34
CA PRO A 85 -2.05 15.38 5.54
C PRO A 85 -2.73 15.16 4.17
N LEU A 86 -3.50 16.15 3.72
CA LEU A 86 -4.17 16.15 2.42
C LEU A 86 -3.35 16.94 1.40
N CYS A 87 -2.10 16.55 1.21
CA CYS A 87 -1.14 17.21 0.36
C CYS A 87 -0.31 16.17 -0.39
N THR A 88 0.42 16.60 -1.42
CA THR A 88 1.40 15.73 -2.09
C THR A 88 2.60 15.46 -1.18
N ALA A 89 3.39 14.44 -1.50
CA ALA A 89 4.65 14.20 -0.80
C ALA A 89 5.63 15.37 -0.97
N ARG A 90 5.66 16.01 -2.16
CA ARG A 90 6.42 17.23 -2.41
C ARG A 90 6.08 18.35 -1.44
N GLN A 91 4.79 18.67 -1.31
CA GLN A 91 4.33 19.73 -0.41
C GLN A 91 4.70 19.42 1.05
N LEU A 92 4.59 18.15 1.46
CA LEU A 92 4.95 17.73 2.82
C LEU A 92 6.44 17.91 3.11
N ASP A 93 7.32 17.65 2.13
CA ASP A 93 8.76 17.83 2.27
C ASP A 93 9.16 19.32 2.24
N GLU A 94 8.46 20.13 1.43
CA GLU A 94 8.61 21.59 1.41
C GLU A 94 8.21 22.20 2.77
N ASP A 95 7.06 21.80 3.31
CA ASP A 95 6.56 22.26 4.62
C ASP A 95 7.48 21.86 5.79
N ARG A 96 8.15 20.71 5.68
CA ARG A 96 9.13 20.23 6.68
C ARG A 96 10.47 20.95 6.62
N SER A 97 10.79 21.57 5.49
CA SER A 97 12.04 22.29 5.27
C SER A 97 11.97 23.76 5.72
N LEU A 98 10.78 24.22 6.12
CA LEU A 98 10.50 25.52 6.72
C LEU A 98 10.58 25.46 8.26
#